data_AF-A0A9X2HGA1-F1
#
_entry.id   AF-A0A9X2HGA1-F1
#
_cell.length_a   1.000
_cell.length_b   1.000
_cell.length_c   1.000
_cell.angle_alpha   90.00
_cell.angle_beta   90.00
_cell.angle_gamma   90.00
#
_symmetry.space_group_name_H-M   'P 1'
#
loop_
_entity.id
_entity.type
_entity.pdbx_description
1 polymer ?
#
loop_
_entity_poly.entity_id
_entity_poly.type
_entity_poly.pdbx_seq_one_letter_code
_entity_poly.pdbx_strand_id
1 'polypeptide(L)' 'MRFLEMLLDVFLFPGNLMLRKCGISVEEDGGLFRSFINMCVWGAVSLALAMYILL' A
#
# COMPACT_ATOMS: atom_id res chain seq x y z
N MET A 1 5.98 -18.38 -7.86
CA MET A 1 5.11 -17.23 -8.16
C MET A 1 4.55 -16.57 -6.89
N ARG A 2 3.92 -17.31 -5.97
CA ARG A 2 3.28 -16.76 -4.75
C ARG A 2 4.15 -15.89 -3.83
N PHE A 3 5.46 -16.14 -3.78
CA PHE A 3 6.41 -15.33 -2.99
C PHE A 3 6.69 -13.95 -3.62
N LEU A 4 6.85 -13.90 -4.94
CA LEU A 4 7.00 -12.66 -5.70
C LEU A 4 5.73 -11.81 -5.61
N GLU A 5 4.56 -12.44 -5.71
CA GLU A 5 3.26 -11.77 -5.53
C GLU A 5 3.12 -11.19 -4.12
N MET A 6 3.59 -11.89 -3.09
CA MET A 6 3.61 -11.36 -1.73
C MET A 6 4.53 -10.14 -1.58
N LEU A 7 5.72 -10.19 -2.18
CA LEU A 7 6.67 -9.07 -2.18
C LEU A 7 6.09 -7.86 -2.92
N LEU A 8 5.45 -8.09 -4.06
CA LEU A 8 4.72 -7.08 -4.82
C LEU A 8 3.54 -6.50 -4.02
N ASP A 9 2.73 -7.34 -3.38
CA ASP A 9 1.58 -6.86 -2.60
C ASP A 9 2.02 -6.04 -1.37
N VAL A 10 3.08 -6.44 -0.68
CA VAL A 10 3.57 -5.72 0.51
C VAL A 10 4.27 -4.41 0.12
N PHE A 11 5.05 -4.42 -0.96
CA PHE A 11 5.87 -3.26 -1.34
C PHE A 11 5.14 -2.29 -2.29
N LEU A 12 4.40 -2.80 -3.27
CA LEU A 12 3.71 -1.99 -4.29
C LEU A 12 2.25 -1.67 -3.95
N PHE A 13 1.53 -2.55 -3.24
CA PHE A 13 0.10 -2.39 -2.97
C PHE A 13 -0.29 -2.62 -1.49
N PRO A 14 0.27 -1.84 -0.55
CA PRO A 14 -0.01 -2.00 0.89
C PRO A 14 -1.50 -1.90 1.24
N GLY A 15 -2.30 -1.17 0.45
CA GLY A 15 -3.76 -1.12 0.58
C GLY A 15 -4.46 -2.46 0.32
N ASN A 16 -4.04 -3.22 -0.69
CA ASN A 16 -4.60 -4.54 -0.98
C ASN A 16 -4.26 -5.55 0.12
N LEU A 17 -3.07 -5.44 0.70
CA LEU A 17 -2.67 -6.23 1.86
C LEU A 17 -3.59 -5.95 3.05
N MET A 18 -3.92 -4.68 3.30
CA MET A 18 -4.81 -4.32 4.41
C MET A 18 -6.25 -4.79 4.19
N LEU A 19 -6.77 -4.74 2.95
CA LEU A 19 -8.07 -5.34 2.64
C LEU A 19 -8.12 -6.82 2.99
N ARG A 20 -7.10 -7.59 2.57
CA ARG A 20 -7.00 -9.03 2.90
C ARG A 20 -6.91 -9.28 4.41
N LYS A 21 -6.18 -8.43 5.14
CA LYS A 21 -6.08 -8.53 6.62
C LYS A 21 -7.39 -8.20 7.32
N CYS A 22 -8.16 -7.25 6.79
CA CYS A 22 -9.47 -6.86 7.32
C CYS A 22 -10.60 -7.79 6.86
N GLY A 23 -10.34 -8.74 5.97
CA GLY A 23 -11.37 -9.61 5.40
C GLY A 23 -12.35 -8.90 4.47
N ILE A 24 -11.96 -7.73 3.95
CA ILE A 24 -12.78 -6.89 3.07
C ILE A 24 -12.50 -7.27 1.61
N SER A 25 -13.56 -7.52 0.84
CA SER A 25 -13.43 -7.77 -0.60
C SER A 25 -13.11 -6.50 -1.39
N VAL A 26 -12.56 -6.63 -2.59
CA VAL A 26 -12.21 -5.48 -3.45
C VAL A 26 -13.47 -4.71 -3.88
N GLU A 27 -14.56 -5.43 -4.05
CA GLU A 27 -15.89 -4.91 -4.39
C GLU A 27 -16.50 -4.13 -3.22
N GLU A 28 -16.37 -4.65 -1.99
CA GLU A 28 -16.87 -4.01 -0.76
C GLU A 28 -16.09 -2.74 -0.39
N ASP A 29 -14.77 -2.73 -0.63
CA ASP A 29 -13.90 -1.57 -0.43
C ASP A 29 -14.29 -0.36 -1.30
N GLY A 30 -14.81 -0.61 -2.50
CA GLY A 30 -15.12 0.45 -3.48
C GLY A 30 -13.89 1.29 -3.90
N GLY A 31 -12.68 0.88 -3.51
CA GLY A 31 -11.42 1.57 -3.75
C GLY A 31 -11.02 2.62 -2.72
N LEU A 32 -11.84 2.90 -1.70
CA LEU A 32 -11.59 4.02 -0.80
C LEU A 32 -10.53 3.69 0.26
N PHE A 33 -10.68 2.54 0.92
CA PHE A 33 -9.77 2.11 1.98
C PHE A 33 -8.39 1.74 1.41
N ARG A 34 -8.34 1.00 0.30
CA ARG A 34 -7.04 0.68 -0.34
C ARG A 34 -6.29 1.93 -0.81
N SER A 35 -6.99 2.93 -1.34
CA SER A 35 -6.36 4.16 -1.84
C SER A 35 -5.85 5.01 -0.69
N PHE A 36 -6.59 5.10 0.41
CA PHE A 36 -6.15 5.78 1.63
C PHE A 36 -4.84 5.19 2.16
N ILE A 37 -4.79 3.87 2.34
CA ILE A 37 -3.58 3.18 2.82
C ILE A 37 -2.40 3.40 1.86
N ASN A 38 -2.62 3.28 0.54
CA ASN A 38 -1.59 3.52 -0.45
C ASN A 38 -1.06 4.97 -0.38
N MET A 39 -1.95 5.96 -0.24
CA MET A 39 -1.55 7.37 -0.10
C MET A 39 -0.72 7.63 1.17
N CYS A 40 -1.12 7.05 2.31
CA CYS A 40 -0.36 7.22 3.55
C CYS A 40 1.04 6.61 3.46
N VAL A 41 1.14 5.37 2.96
CA VAL A 41 2.44 4.67 2.86
C VAL A 41 3.35 5.38 1.85
N TRP A 42 2.86 5.62 0.63
CA TRP A 42 3.69 6.24 -0.40
C TRP A 42 3.95 7.71 -0.14
N GLY A 43 3.04 8.42 0.54
CA GLY A 43 3.27 9.78 1.02
C GLY A 43 4.41 9.84 2.03
N ALA A 44 4.43 8.93 3.02
CA ALA A 44 5.51 8.85 3.99
C ALA A 44 6.85 8.46 3.34
N VAL A 45 6.86 7.47 2.44
CA VAL A 45 8.07 7.07 1.70
C VAL A 45 8.59 8.22 0.83
N SER A 46 7.72 8.92 0.12
CA SER A 46 8.09 10.05 -0.73
C SER A 46 8.66 11.20 0.09
N LEU A 47 8.06 11.50 1.24
CA LEU A 47 8.58 12.53 2.16
C LEU A 47 9.95 12.15 2.71
N ALA A 48 10.12 10.92 3.19
CA ALA A 48 11.39 10.44 3.71
C ALA A 48 12.50 10.49 2.63
N LEU A 49 12.17 10.09 1.40
CA LEU A 49 13.10 10.17 0.27
C LEU A 49 13.44 11.61 -0.09
N ALA A 50 12.46 12.51 -0.12
CA ALA A 50 12.68 13.92 -0.38
C ALA A 50 13.60 14.54 0.69
N MET A 51 13.37 14.23 1.96
CA MET A 51 14.22 14.68 3.06
C MET A 51 15.65 14.14 2.93
N TYR A 52 15.82 12.87 2.58
CA TYR A 52 17.14 12.26 2.38
C TYR A 52 17.92 12.85 1.20
N ILE A 53 17.23 13.30 0.14
CA ILE A 53 17.88 13.89 -1.03
C ILE A 53 18.21 15.37 -0.81
N LEU A 54 17.36 16.10 -0.06
CA LEU A 54 17.42 17.56 0.05
C LEU A 54 18.16 18.06 1.32
N LEU A 55 18.39 17.20 2.31
CA LEU A 55 19.11 17.51 3.56
C LEU A 55 20.39 16.68 3.67
#